data_AF-A0A7V4J0B3-F1
#
_entry.id   AF-A0A7V4J0B3-F1
#
_cell.length_a   1.000
_cell.length_b   1.000
_cell.length_c   1.000
_cell.angle_alpha   90.00
_cell.angle_beta   90.00
_cell.angle_gamma   90.00
#
_symmetry.space_group_name_H-M   'P 1'
#
loop_
_entity.id
_entity.type
_entity.pdbx_description
1 polymer ?
#
loop_
_entity_poly.entity_id
_entity_poly.type
_entity_poly.pdbx_seq_one_letter_code
_entity_poly.pdbx_strand_id
1 'polypeptide(L)'
;DVIGFSNGNPPMIIDWKVHSRARKDYWLQLATYSIALATCNPHKDWGTMPKINPCEVQLVEAQLLKNDMRKHFVSEEDIEDVEQLISCSANDISLVMDGKKSEQLKPEDFQTASNPKTCQLCNFRKICWGGTQ
;
A
#
# COMPACT_ATOMS: atom_id res chain seq x y z
N ASP A 1 9.69 4.80 -8.20
CA ASP A 1 10.13 3.83 -7.19
C ASP A 1 11.03 2.79 -7.83
N VAL A 2 11.88 2.14 -7.04
CA VAL A 2 12.88 1.19 -7.54
C VAL A 2 13.04 0.01 -6.59
N ILE A 3 13.27 -1.17 -7.16
CA ILE A 3 13.73 -2.37 -6.45
C ILE A 3 15.18 -2.59 -6.85
N GLY A 4 16.07 -2.61 -5.87
CA GLY A 4 17.50 -2.86 -6.02
C GLY A 4 17.85 -4.28 -5.58
N PHE A 5 18.58 -4.99 -6.43
CA PHE A 5 19.15 -6.30 -6.13
C PHE A 5 20.67 -6.19 -6.10
N SER A 6 21.30 -6.83 -5.12
CA SER A 6 22.76 -6.92 -5.05
C SER A 6 23.18 -8.29 -4.57
N ASN A 7 24.31 -8.78 -5.07
CA ASN A 7 24.80 -10.11 -4.72
C ASN A 7 25.10 -10.19 -3.22
N GLY A 8 24.51 -11.19 -2.56
CA GLY A 8 24.75 -11.48 -1.15
C GLY A 8 24.06 -10.56 -0.15
N ASN A 9 23.23 -9.60 -0.59
CA ASN A 9 22.42 -8.79 0.32
C ASN A 9 20.92 -8.99 0.04
N PRO A 10 20.06 -8.76 1.05
CA PRO A 10 18.63 -8.69 0.83
C PRO A 10 18.25 -7.63 -0.21
N PRO A 11 17.16 -7.81 -0.96
CA PRO A 11 16.62 -6.79 -1.85
C PRO A 11 16.30 -5.49 -1.10
N MET A 12 16.39 -4.37 -1.81
CA MET A 12 16.01 -3.05 -1.30
C MET A 12 14.86 -2.48 -2.12
N ILE A 13 13.87 -1.91 -1.48
CA ILE A 13 12.80 -1.15 -2.12
C ILE A 13 12.93 0.31 -1.70
N ILE A 14 13.07 1.19 -2.68
CA ILE A 14 13.13 2.64 -2.47
C ILE A 14 11.91 3.27 -3.14
N ASP A 15 11.10 3.93 -2.32
CA ASP A 15 9.90 4.64 -2.74
C ASP A 15 10.14 6.15 -2.61
N TRP A 16 9.97 6.87 -3.73
CA TRP A 16 10.35 8.28 -3.83
C TRP A 16 9.15 9.20 -3.63
N LYS A 17 9.31 10.14 -2.70
CA LYS A 17 8.23 10.93 -2.16
C LYS A 17 8.50 12.41 -2.34
N VAL A 18 7.58 13.10 -3.04
CA VAL A 18 7.71 14.51 -3.43
C VAL A 18 6.59 15.34 -2.81
N HIS A 19 6.58 15.44 -1.48
CA HIS A 19 5.55 16.17 -0.74
C HIS A 19 6.15 17.15 0.26
N SER A 20 5.59 18.36 0.31
CA SER A 20 5.97 19.39 1.29
C SER A 20 5.44 19.08 2.69
N ARG A 21 4.33 18.33 2.80
CA ARG A 21 3.72 17.90 4.07
C ARG A 21 3.59 16.39 4.09
N ALA A 22 4.37 15.72 4.94
CA ALA A 22 4.23 14.30 5.21
C ALA A 22 2.91 14.09 5.96
N ARG A 23 1.91 13.51 5.29
CA ARG A 23 0.55 13.34 5.84
C ARG A 23 0.00 11.92 5.69
N LYS A 24 0.68 11.07 4.93
CA LYS A 24 0.25 9.69 4.67
C LYS A 24 1.21 8.75 5.35
N ASP A 25 0.64 7.71 5.92
CA ASP A 25 1.40 6.56 6.40
C ASP A 25 1.86 5.76 5.17
N TYR A 26 3.15 5.89 4.84
CA TYR A 26 3.77 5.17 3.73
C TYR A 26 4.31 3.80 4.17
N TRP A 27 4.30 3.51 5.47
CA TRP A 27 4.79 2.24 5.99
C TRP A 27 3.95 1.07 5.46
N LEU A 28 2.62 1.17 5.49
CA LEU A 28 1.73 0.12 4.99
C LEU A 28 1.99 -0.19 3.50
N GLN A 29 2.24 0.85 2.69
CA GLN A 29 2.59 0.70 1.28
C GLN A 29 3.90 -0.06 1.12
N LEU A 30 4.94 0.33 1.87
CA LEU A 30 6.25 -0.32 1.83
C LEU A 30 6.20 -1.77 2.35
N ALA A 31 5.45 -2.05 3.41
CA ALA A 31 5.23 -3.40 3.93
C ALA A 31 4.50 -4.29 2.92
N THR A 32 3.49 -3.74 2.24
CA THR A 32 2.81 -4.46 1.16
C THR A 32 3.78 -4.77 0.01
N TYR A 33 4.73 -3.88 -0.29
CA TYR A 33 5.74 -4.14 -1.32
C TYR A 33 6.72 -5.26 -0.94
N SER A 34 7.16 -5.37 0.32
CA SER A 34 8.03 -6.49 0.73
C SER A 34 7.31 -7.83 0.65
N ILE A 35 6.03 -7.88 1.08
CA ILE A 35 5.19 -9.08 0.98
C ILE A 35 4.98 -9.46 -0.49
N ALA A 36 4.61 -8.51 -1.34
CA ALA A 36 4.43 -8.75 -2.77
C ALA A 36 5.71 -9.26 -3.43
N LEU A 37 6.87 -8.69 -3.09
CA LEU A 37 8.16 -9.14 -3.62
C LEU A 37 8.48 -10.60 -3.25
N ALA A 38 8.08 -11.06 -2.06
CA ALA A 38 8.31 -12.42 -1.61
C ALA A 38 7.30 -13.45 -2.15
N THR A 39 6.09 -13.01 -2.50
CA THR A 39 4.98 -13.91 -2.83
C THR A 39 4.60 -13.93 -4.30
N CYS A 40 4.85 -12.84 -5.04
CA CYS A 40 4.50 -12.75 -6.45
C CYS A 40 5.50 -13.52 -7.32
N ASN A 41 5.04 -13.89 -8.52
CA ASN A 41 5.92 -14.43 -9.54
C ASN A 41 6.98 -13.38 -9.90
N PRO A 42 8.28 -13.71 -9.80
CA PRO A 42 9.34 -12.81 -10.22
C PRO A 42 9.13 -12.35 -11.67
N HIS A 43 9.46 -11.09 -11.96
CA HIS A 43 9.42 -10.61 -13.32
C HIS A 43 10.38 -11.45 -14.19
N LYS A 44 10.02 -11.72 -15.45
CA LYS A 44 10.84 -12.53 -16.39
C LYS A 44 12.26 -12.02 -16.62
N ASP A 45 12.48 -10.72 -16.39
CA ASP A 45 13.81 -10.09 -16.53
C ASP A 45 14.65 -10.21 -15.26
N TRP A 46 14.05 -10.67 -14.16
CA TRP A 46 14.76 -11.04 -12.95
C TRP A 46 15.31 -12.44 -13.18
N GLY A 47 16.60 -12.64 -12.93
CA GLY A 47 17.18 -13.98 -13.01
C GLY A 47 16.59 -14.91 -11.96
N THR A 48 17.21 -16.08 -11.76
CA THR A 48 16.83 -16.96 -10.66
C THR A 48 17.03 -16.23 -9.33
N MET A 49 15.93 -15.81 -8.70
CA MET A 49 15.96 -15.18 -7.39
C MET A 49 15.83 -16.24 -6.29
N PRO A 50 16.63 -16.15 -5.22
CA PRO A 50 16.39 -16.98 -4.03
C PRO A 50 15.02 -16.63 -3.43
N LYS A 51 14.51 -17.51 -2.56
CA LYS A 51 13.33 -17.20 -1.75
C LYS A 51 13.62 -15.96 -0.90
N ILE A 52 12.78 -14.95 -1.02
CA ILE A 52 12.92 -13.67 -0.30
C ILE A 52 12.10 -13.77 0.99
N ASN A 53 12.71 -13.37 2.11
CA ASN A 53 12.00 -13.14 3.36
C ASN A 53 11.53 -11.65 3.39
N PRO A 54 10.21 -11.36 3.49
CA PRO A 54 9.73 -9.99 3.55
C PRO A 54 10.34 -9.15 4.68
N CYS A 55 10.64 -9.76 5.83
CA CYS A 55 11.26 -9.11 6.99
C CYS A 55 12.71 -8.65 6.73
N GLU A 56 13.38 -9.27 5.75
CA GLU A 56 14.77 -8.95 5.41
C GLU A 56 14.88 -7.87 4.32
N VAL A 57 13.77 -7.56 3.63
CA VAL A 57 13.75 -6.55 2.57
C VAL A 57 14.03 -5.18 3.17
N GLN A 58 15.01 -4.47 2.60
CA GLN A 58 15.36 -3.13 3.05
C GLN A 58 14.37 -2.12 2.49
N LEU A 59 13.58 -1.48 3.34
CA LEU A 59 12.53 -0.53 2.93
C LEU A 59 12.98 0.91 3.19
N VAL A 60 12.93 1.73 2.14
CA VAL A 60 13.39 3.11 2.20
C VAL A 60 12.35 4.06 1.59
N GLU A 61 11.90 5.01 2.38
CA GLU A 61 11.11 6.16 1.96
C GLU A 61 12.04 7.36 1.76
N ALA A 62 12.18 7.81 0.51
CA ALA A 62 13.04 8.94 0.15
C ALA A 62 12.21 10.23 -0.01
N GLN A 63 12.22 11.11 0.99
CA GLN A 63 11.53 12.42 0.95
C GLN A 63 12.41 13.45 0.24
N LEU A 64 12.31 13.50 -1.09
CA LEU A 64 13.22 14.29 -1.95
C LEU A 64 13.22 15.79 -1.61
N LEU A 65 12.06 16.38 -1.30
CA LEU A 65 11.96 17.80 -0.96
C LEU A 65 12.56 18.16 0.41
N LYS A 66 12.79 17.16 1.25
CA LYS A 66 13.36 17.32 2.60
C LYS A 66 14.78 16.80 2.70
N ASN A 67 15.29 16.17 1.64
CA ASN A 67 16.55 15.43 1.65
C ASN A 67 16.63 14.45 2.85
N ASP A 68 15.52 13.76 3.13
CA ASP A 68 15.36 12.86 4.28
C ASP A 68 15.12 11.43 3.80
N MET A 69 15.85 10.49 4.36
CA MET A 69 15.84 9.07 3.99
C MET A 69 15.39 8.26 5.20
N ARG A 70 14.15 7.77 5.16
CA ARG A 70 13.55 7.03 6.28
C ARG A 70 13.61 5.55 5.99
N LYS A 71 14.19 4.82 6.92
CA LYS A 71 14.24 3.36 6.86
C LYS A 71 13.05 2.79 7.63
N HIS A 72 12.42 1.80 7.03
CA HIS A 72 11.30 1.08 7.62
C HIS A 72 11.71 -0.38 7.81
N PHE A 73 11.13 -0.98 8.84
CA PHE A 73 11.30 -2.39 9.16
C PHE A 73 9.91 -3.01 9.27
N VAL A 74 9.83 -4.30 8.95
CA VAL A 74 8.62 -5.09 9.00
C VAL A 74 8.97 -6.35 9.80
N SER A 75 8.19 -6.61 10.83
CA SER A 75 8.26 -7.84 11.62
C SER A 75 7.29 -8.89 11.08
N GLU A 76 7.37 -10.12 11.59
CA GLU A 76 6.41 -11.18 11.23
C GLU A 76 4.97 -10.82 11.66
N GLU A 77 4.80 -10.18 12.83
CA GLU A 77 3.49 -9.69 13.29
C GLU A 77 2.93 -8.63 12.32
N ASP A 78 3.79 -7.72 11.86
CA ASP A 78 3.39 -6.73 10.85
C ASP A 78 2.95 -7.38 9.53
N ILE A 79 3.58 -8.49 9.12
CA ILE A 79 3.17 -9.23 7.92
C ILE A 79 1.77 -9.79 8.09
N GLU A 80 1.52 -10.47 9.21
CA GLU A 80 0.22 -11.06 9.53
C GLU A 80 -0.88 -9.98 9.54
N ASP A 81 -0.61 -8.83 10.16
CA ASP A 81 -1.54 -7.70 10.22
C ASP A 81 -1.84 -7.11 8.82
N VAL A 82 -0.81 -6.96 7.98
CA VAL A 82 -0.99 -6.44 6.62
C VAL A 82 -1.75 -7.42 5.73
N GLU A 83 -1.44 -8.71 5.81
CA GLU A 83 -2.17 -9.76 5.06
C GLU A 83 -3.62 -9.87 5.53
N GLN A 84 -3.87 -9.79 6.83
CA GLN A 84 -5.21 -9.77 7.40
C GLN A 84 -5.98 -8.52 6.93
N LEU A 85 -5.35 -7.35 6.94
CA LEU A 85 -5.97 -6.12 6.45
C LEU A 85 -6.35 -6.23 4.97
N ILE A 86 -5.46 -6.75 4.12
CA ILE A 86 -5.73 -6.95 2.69
C ILE A 86 -6.90 -7.93 2.52
N SER A 87 -6.88 -9.05 3.24
CA SER A 87 -7.90 -10.10 3.16
C SER A 87 -9.28 -9.60 3.59
N CYS A 88 -9.37 -8.93 4.74
CA CYS A 88 -10.61 -8.32 5.22
C CYS A 88 -11.12 -7.25 4.26
N SER A 89 -10.25 -6.34 3.81
CA SER A 89 -10.65 -5.25 2.91
C SER A 89 -11.14 -5.79 1.55
N ALA A 90 -10.48 -6.81 1.02
CA ALA A 90 -10.91 -7.46 -0.22
C ALA A 90 -12.27 -8.15 -0.06
N ASN A 91 -12.51 -8.80 1.07
CA ASN A 91 -13.80 -9.41 1.38
C ASN A 91 -14.91 -8.36 1.50
N ASP A 92 -14.67 -7.26 2.20
CA ASP A 92 -15.63 -6.16 2.34
C ASP A 92 -15.99 -5.56 0.98
N ILE A 93 -14.99 -5.34 0.11
CA ILE A 93 -15.21 -4.89 -1.27
C ILE A 93 -16.05 -5.93 -2.04
N SER A 94 -15.72 -7.21 -1.93
CA SER A 94 -16.44 -8.29 -2.61
C SER A 94 -17.91 -8.39 -2.16
N LEU A 95 -18.18 -8.20 -0.88
CA LEU A 95 -19.53 -8.23 -0.32
C LEU A 95 -20.37 -7.05 -0.81
N VAL A 96 -19.79 -5.85 -0.89
CA VAL A 96 -20.48 -4.67 -1.46
C VAL A 96 -20.73 -4.86 -2.96
N MET A 97 -19.76 -5.45 -3.67
CA MET A 97 -19.90 -5.72 -5.09
C MET A 97 -20.97 -6.76 -5.38
N ASP A 98 -21.09 -7.84 -4.58
CA ASP A 98 -22.12 -8.88 -4.71
C ASP A 98 -22.27 -9.40 -6.16
N GLY A 99 -21.15 -9.57 -6.86
CA GLY A 99 -21.11 -9.99 -8.27
C GLY A 99 -21.63 -8.97 -9.30
N LYS A 100 -22.01 -7.76 -8.86
CA LYS A 100 -22.41 -6.65 -9.73
C LYS A 100 -21.23 -6.15 -10.56
N LYS A 101 -21.52 -5.76 -11.81
CA LYS A 101 -20.56 -5.08 -12.68
C LYS A 101 -20.46 -3.60 -12.34
N SER A 102 -19.39 -2.94 -12.81
CA SER A 102 -19.11 -1.54 -12.51
C SER A 102 -20.26 -0.58 -12.87
N GLU A 103 -21.06 -0.88 -13.90
CA GLU A 103 -22.17 -0.04 -14.34
C GLU A 103 -23.40 -0.15 -13.43
N GLN A 104 -23.47 -1.21 -12.63
CA GLN A 104 -24.57 -1.48 -11.70
C GLN A 104 -24.29 -0.96 -10.30
N LEU A 105 -23.03 -0.66 -9.99
CA LEU A 105 -22.58 -0.14 -8.71
C LEU A 105 -22.88 1.35 -8.62
N LYS A 106 -23.44 1.75 -7.49
CA LYS A 106 -23.69 3.15 -7.17
C LYS A 106 -22.82 3.58 -5.99
N PRO A 107 -22.43 4.87 -5.90
CA PRO A 107 -21.67 5.36 -4.76
C PRO A 107 -22.31 4.98 -3.41
N GLU A 108 -23.65 4.99 -3.33
CA GLU A 108 -24.43 4.68 -2.12
C GLU A 108 -24.30 3.22 -1.65
N ASP A 109 -23.82 2.31 -2.50
CA ASP A 109 -23.53 0.94 -2.11
C ASP A 109 -22.30 0.85 -1.18
N PHE A 110 -21.43 1.86 -1.19
CA PHE A 110 -20.16 1.88 -0.46
C PHE A 110 -20.23 2.73 0.81
N GLN A 111 -19.55 2.27 1.87
CA GLN A 111 -19.42 3.04 3.10
C GLN A 111 -18.65 4.34 2.88
N THR A 112 -19.06 5.39 3.59
CA THR A 112 -18.41 6.69 3.57
C THR A 112 -17.38 6.81 4.69
N ALA A 113 -16.41 7.72 4.53
CA ALA A 113 -15.43 7.94 5.57
C ALA A 113 -16.08 8.50 6.84
N SER A 114 -15.84 7.85 7.97
CA SER A 114 -16.34 8.27 9.28
C SER A 114 -15.55 9.43 9.91
N ASN A 115 -14.33 9.69 9.42
CA ASN A 115 -13.44 10.71 9.95
C ASN A 115 -13.62 12.06 9.21
N PRO A 116 -14.03 13.14 9.92
CA PRO A 116 -14.21 14.46 9.31
C PRO A 116 -12.96 15.00 8.61
N LYS A 117 -11.76 14.71 9.13
CA LYS A 117 -10.50 15.16 8.51
C LYS A 117 -10.27 14.50 7.16
N THR A 118 -10.64 13.22 7.02
CA THR A 118 -10.59 12.50 5.74
C THR A 118 -11.51 13.16 4.72
N CYS A 119 -12.76 13.48 5.13
CA CYS A 119 -13.72 14.15 4.25
C CYS A 119 -13.26 15.55 3.79
N GLN A 120 -12.64 16.33 4.68
CA GLN A 120 -12.14 17.68 4.36
C GLN A 120 -11.03 17.69 3.30
N LEU A 121 -10.22 16.63 3.25
CA LEU A 121 -9.08 16.50 2.35
C LEU A 121 -9.36 15.59 1.14
N CYS A 122 -10.56 15.03 1.04
CA CYS A 122 -10.90 14.04 0.01
C CYS A 122 -11.19 14.70 -1.34
N ASN A 123 -10.45 14.27 -2.37
CA ASN A 123 -10.68 14.72 -3.75
C ASN A 123 -12.03 14.27 -4.32
N PHE A 124 -12.62 13.19 -3.77
CA PHE A 124 -13.91 12.66 -4.20
C PHE A 124 -15.11 13.30 -3.49
N ARG A 125 -14.88 14.34 -2.66
CA ARG A 125 -15.96 15.00 -1.90
C ARG A 125 -17.14 15.44 -2.77
N LYS A 126 -16.91 15.85 -4.02
CA LYS A 126 -17.96 16.30 -4.96
C LYS A 126 -18.93 15.20 -5.40
N ILE A 127 -18.51 13.94 -5.35
CA ILE A 127 -19.29 12.77 -5.79
C ILE A 127 -19.60 11.82 -4.62
N CYS A 128 -19.18 12.17 -3.41
CA CYS A 128 -19.42 11.38 -2.20
C CYS A 128 -20.85 11.63 -1.70
N TRP A 129 -21.63 10.57 -1.53
CA TRP A 129 -23.01 10.64 -1.05
C TRP A 129 -23.09 10.92 0.47
N GLY A 130 -22.04 10.60 1.23
CA GLY A 130 -21.90 10.93 2.66
C GLY A 130 -21.41 12.35 2.92
N GLY A 131 -21.35 13.19 1.89
CA GLY A 131 -21.02 14.60 2.02
C GLY A 131 -22.03 15.31 2.93
N THR A 132 -21.56 15.64 4.14
CA THR A 132 -22.19 16.56 5.10
C THR A 132 -22.95 17.72 4.44
N GLN A 133 -24.21 17.89 4.83
CA GLN A 133 -24.76 19.23 5.11
C GLN A 133 -23.80 20.02 6.00
#